data_AF-A0A2G9V3S4-F1
#
_entry.id   AF-A0A2G9V3S4-F1
#
_cell.length_a   1.000
_cell.length_b   1.000
_cell.length_c   1.000
_cell.angle_alpha   90.00
_cell.angle_beta   90.00
_cell.angle_gamma   90.00
#
_symmetry.space_group_name_H-M   'P 1'
#
loop_
_entity.id
_entity.type
_entity.pdbx_description
1 polymer ?
#
loop_
_entity_poly.entity_id
_entity_poly.type
_entity_poly.pdbx_seq_one_letter_code
_entity_poly.pdbx_strand_id
1 'polypeptide(L)'
;MGLVLHVFLAVALAFGAYLGYVSYVSLPEEVRVEENGWFGEGEVRPDDLSVYPFEVNVTPDALQDLKVRLERSRISHTHLEDSDDFWYGFNSNELEVFRQYWLKSYDWKKHEKIINQFRQFKTEIEGVKVGLSNIISSYLLIIFYLTGAYYILLREI
;
A
#
# COMPACT_ATOMS: atom_id res chain seq x y z
N MET A 1 55.97 -33.98 4.84
CA MET A 1 55.73 -32.53 4.70
C MET A 1 54.39 -32.21 4.02
N GLY A 2 53.98 -32.94 2.97
CA GLY A 2 52.70 -32.70 2.29
C GLY A 2 51.44 -32.88 3.16
N LEU A 3 51.35 -33.95 3.96
CA LEU A 3 50.14 -34.26 4.73
C LEU A 3 49.73 -33.16 5.72
N VAL A 4 50.71 -32.53 6.38
CA VAL A 4 50.48 -31.43 7.33
C VAL A 4 49.85 -30.23 6.63
N LEU A 5 50.34 -29.86 5.43
CA LEU A 5 49.78 -28.76 4.64
C LEU A 5 48.32 -29.03 4.22
N HIS A 6 47.99 -30.26 3.83
CA HIS A 6 46.62 -30.63 3.43
C HIS A 6 45.66 -30.58 4.61
N VAL A 7 46.10 -30.95 5.81
CA VAL A 7 45.30 -30.81 7.05
C VAL A 7 45.03 -29.34 7.36
N PHE A 8 46.04 -28.46 7.26
CA PHE A 8 45.83 -27.03 7.47
C PHE A 8 44.85 -26.42 6.45
N LEU A 9 44.96 -26.79 5.17
CA LEU A 9 44.03 -26.34 4.13
C LEU A 9 42.60 -26.83 4.36
N ALA A 10 42.43 -28.08 4.78
CA ALA A 10 41.11 -28.64 5.09
C ALA A 10 40.46 -27.92 6.28
N VAL A 11 41.23 -27.61 7.33
CA VAL A 11 40.75 -26.86 8.50
C VAL A 11 40.38 -25.43 8.11
N ALA A 12 41.21 -24.76 7.31
CA ALA A 12 40.92 -23.40 6.83
C ALA A 12 39.64 -23.35 5.98
N LEU A 13 39.44 -24.35 5.10
CA LEU A 13 38.22 -24.49 4.32
C LEU A 13 36.99 -24.77 5.18
N ALA A 14 37.11 -25.69 6.16
CA ALA A 14 36.03 -26.00 7.08
C ALA A 14 35.65 -24.78 7.94
N PHE A 15 36.65 -24.02 8.40
CA PHE A 15 36.43 -22.79 9.16
C PHE A 15 35.78 -21.70 8.29
N GLY A 16 36.26 -21.50 7.06
CA GLY A 16 35.64 -20.57 6.11
C GLY A 16 34.20 -20.96 5.76
N ALA A 17 33.95 -22.25 5.53
CA ALA A 17 32.61 -22.79 5.29
C ALA A 17 31.71 -22.62 6.52
N TYR A 18 32.24 -22.82 7.73
CA TYR A 18 31.51 -22.60 8.98
C TYR A 18 31.17 -21.12 9.19
N LEU A 19 32.12 -20.20 8.97
CA LEU A 19 31.87 -18.76 9.06
C LEU A 19 30.87 -18.29 8.00
N GLY A 20 30.97 -18.80 6.77
CA GLY A 20 30.00 -18.55 5.71
C GLY A 20 28.62 -19.07 6.09
N TYR A 21 28.53 -20.31 6.59
CA TYR A 21 27.28 -20.91 7.06
C TYR A 21 26.65 -20.09 8.18
N VAL A 22 27.40 -19.72 9.23
CA VAL A 22 26.86 -18.91 10.33
C VAL A 22 26.41 -17.54 9.84
N SER A 23 27.15 -16.90 8.93
CA SER A 23 26.79 -15.57 8.41
C SER A 23 25.56 -15.60 7.49
N TYR A 24 25.40 -16.66 6.70
CA TYR A 24 24.30 -16.80 5.73
C TYR A 24 23.04 -17.44 6.32
N VAL A 25 23.20 -18.24 7.39
CA VAL A 25 22.13 -18.99 8.07
C VAL A 25 21.79 -18.36 9.43
N SER A 26 22.40 -17.24 9.81
CA SER A 26 21.89 -16.39 10.89
C SER A 26 20.42 -16.09 10.57
N LEU A 27 19.52 -16.66 11.36
CA LEU A 27 18.11 -16.33 11.27
C LEU A 27 18.02 -14.80 11.42
N PRO A 28 17.28 -14.10 10.53
CA PRO A 28 17.03 -12.69 10.74
C PRO A 28 16.56 -12.52 12.19
N GLU A 29 17.11 -11.52 12.87
CA GLU A 29 16.73 -11.20 14.24
C GLU A 29 15.20 -11.20 14.32
N GLU A 30 14.65 -11.99 15.23
CA GLU A 30 13.21 -12.12 15.35
C GLU A 30 12.63 -10.74 15.62
N VAL A 31 11.80 -10.24 14.69
CA VAL A 31 11.17 -8.93 14.85
C VAL A 31 10.26 -9.04 16.07
N ARG A 32 10.71 -8.47 17.19
CA ARG A 32 9.94 -8.39 18.43
C ARG A 32 8.84 -7.35 18.24
N VAL A 33 7.68 -7.79 17.79
CA VAL A 33 6.46 -6.98 17.80
C VAL A 33 5.98 -6.94 19.25
N GLU A 34 5.85 -5.75 19.82
CA GLU A 34 5.27 -5.60 21.16
C GLU A 34 3.79 -5.99 21.11
N GLU A 35 3.41 -7.05 21.81
CA GLU A 35 2.01 -7.50 21.94
C GLU A 35 1.24 -6.68 23.00
N ASN A 36 1.40 -5.36 22.99
CA ASN A 36 0.77 -4.46 23.95
C ASN A 36 -0.62 -3.98 23.51
N GLY A 37 -1.07 -4.37 22.29
CA GLY A 37 -2.33 -3.92 21.72
C GLY A 37 -2.35 -2.42 21.40
N TRP A 38 -1.19 -1.83 21.15
CA TRP A 38 -1.03 -0.40 20.86
C TRP A 38 -0.27 -0.21 19.55
N PHE A 39 -0.94 0.38 18.57
CA PHE A 39 -0.40 0.68 17.24
C PHE A 39 -0.28 2.20 16.99
N GLY A 40 -0.61 3.01 17.99
CA GLY A 40 -0.53 4.48 17.93
C GLY A 40 0.88 5.03 18.09
N GLU A 41 1.08 6.28 17.69
CA GLU A 41 2.34 6.99 17.94
C GLU A 41 2.46 7.41 19.42
N GLY A 42 3.64 7.20 20.00
CA GLY A 42 3.98 7.64 21.36
C GLY A 42 3.63 6.62 22.45
N GLU A 43 3.58 7.11 23.69
CA GLU A 43 3.29 6.29 24.88
C GLU A 43 1.87 5.71 24.84
N VAL A 44 1.73 4.50 25.37
CA VAL A 44 0.44 3.81 25.51
C VAL A 44 -0.51 4.67 26.32
N ARG A 45 -1.70 4.92 25.78
CA ARG A 45 -2.78 5.63 26.47
C ARG A 45 -4.12 4.96 26.21
N PRO A 46 -5.14 5.26 27.01
CA PRO A 46 -6.50 4.84 26.69
C PRO A 46 -6.98 5.47 25.38
N ASP A 47 -7.72 4.69 24.60
CA ASP A 47 -8.40 5.16 23.39
C ASP A 47 -9.55 6.11 23.73
N ASP A 48 -9.81 7.05 22.81
CA ASP A 48 -11.09 7.75 22.79
C ASP A 48 -12.21 6.82 22.28
N LEU A 49 -13.09 6.41 23.20
CA LEU A 49 -14.23 5.54 22.92
C LEU A 49 -15.38 6.24 22.16
N SER A 50 -15.24 7.55 21.90
CA SER A 50 -16.26 8.33 21.20
C SER A 50 -16.24 8.06 19.71
N VAL A 51 -17.43 8.02 19.11
CA VAL A 51 -17.60 7.89 17.66
C VAL A 51 -17.98 9.23 17.07
N TYR A 52 -17.12 9.78 16.21
CA TYR A 52 -17.32 11.08 15.58
C TYR A 52 -17.87 10.93 14.17
N PRO A 53 -18.85 11.74 13.73
CA PRO A 53 -19.20 11.82 12.32
C PRO A 53 -18.01 12.31 11.50
N PHE A 54 -17.90 11.83 10.27
CA PHE A 54 -16.86 12.21 9.34
C PHE A 54 -17.44 12.54 7.97
N GLU A 55 -16.91 13.58 7.33
CA GLU A 55 -17.21 13.93 5.95
C GLU A 55 -15.89 14.11 5.19
N VAL A 56 -15.84 13.57 3.97
CA VAL A 56 -14.71 13.76 3.08
C VAL A 56 -14.78 15.16 2.51
N ASN A 57 -13.73 15.94 2.72
CA ASN A 57 -13.59 17.27 2.13
C ASN A 57 -12.19 17.44 1.56
N VAL A 58 -12.07 17.38 0.25
CA VAL A 58 -10.82 17.63 -0.45
C VAL A 58 -10.76 19.08 -0.86
N THR A 59 -9.74 19.76 -0.37
CA THR A 59 -9.50 21.18 -0.59
C THR A 59 -9.24 21.49 -2.06
N PRO A 60 -9.62 22.68 -2.56
CA PRO A 60 -9.26 23.13 -3.91
C PRO A 60 -7.75 23.06 -4.18
N ASP A 61 -6.92 23.37 -3.18
CA ASP A 61 -5.45 23.35 -3.32
C ASP A 61 -4.92 21.93 -3.59
N ALA A 62 -5.45 20.91 -2.90
CA ALA A 62 -5.11 19.51 -3.16
C ALA A 62 -5.51 19.06 -4.58
N LEU A 63 -6.67 19.53 -5.08
CA LEU A 63 -7.09 19.25 -6.46
C LEU A 63 -6.21 19.95 -7.49
N GLN A 64 -5.79 21.17 -7.20
CA GLN A 64 -4.87 21.92 -8.05
C GLN A 64 -3.49 21.26 -8.05
N ASP A 65 -2.99 20.80 -6.91
CA ASP A 65 -1.73 20.04 -6.82
C ASP A 65 -1.80 18.74 -7.63
N LEU A 66 -2.90 17.98 -7.49
CA LEU A 66 -3.14 16.77 -8.28
C LEU A 66 -3.09 17.07 -9.78
N LYS A 67 -3.77 18.12 -10.23
CA LYS A 67 -3.78 18.53 -11.64
C LYS A 67 -2.37 18.85 -12.14
N VAL A 68 -1.61 19.64 -11.38
CA VAL A 68 -0.22 20.00 -11.75
C VAL A 68 0.68 18.77 -11.83
N ARG A 69 0.52 17.80 -10.91
CA ARG A 69 1.29 16.54 -10.94
C ARG A 69 0.94 15.70 -12.16
N LEU A 70 -0.35 15.59 -12.49
CA LEU A 70 -0.80 14.87 -13.69
C LEU A 70 -0.29 15.54 -14.97
N GLU A 71 -0.31 16.87 -15.05
CA GLU A 71 0.23 17.62 -16.20
C GLU A 71 1.73 17.37 -16.38
N ARG A 72 2.50 17.36 -15.29
CA ARG A 72 3.96 17.16 -15.29
C ARG A 72 4.39 15.70 -15.37
N SER A 73 3.47 14.76 -15.20
CA SER A 73 3.76 13.32 -15.28
C SER A 73 4.30 12.97 -16.67
N ARG A 74 5.39 12.19 -16.69
CA ARG A 74 6.02 11.70 -17.92
C ARG A 74 5.66 10.24 -18.11
N ILE A 75 5.06 9.90 -19.24
CA ILE A 75 4.88 8.51 -19.68
C ILE A 75 6.04 8.20 -20.62
N SER A 76 7.07 7.54 -20.08
CA SER A 76 8.37 7.43 -20.75
C SER A 76 8.55 6.17 -21.61
N HIS A 77 7.66 5.17 -21.49
CA HIS A 77 7.76 3.94 -22.26
C HIS A 77 6.67 3.86 -23.33
N THR A 78 7.05 3.57 -24.56
CA THR A 78 6.11 3.09 -25.58
C THR A 78 5.87 1.60 -25.32
N HIS A 79 4.62 1.14 -25.39
CA HIS A 79 4.30 -0.28 -25.31
C HIS A 79 4.88 -1.01 -26.53
N LEU A 80 5.09 -2.33 -26.41
CA LEU A 80 5.55 -3.15 -27.53
C LEU A 80 4.42 -3.27 -28.56
N GLU A 81 4.74 -3.15 -29.84
CA GLU A 81 3.76 -3.16 -30.95
C GLU A 81 2.91 -4.44 -30.99
N ASP A 82 3.44 -5.56 -30.49
CA ASP A 82 2.76 -6.86 -30.44
C ASP A 82 2.09 -7.15 -29.08
N SER A 83 1.92 -6.15 -28.21
CA SER A 83 1.40 -6.35 -26.85
C SER A 83 0.35 -5.33 -26.43
N ASP A 84 -0.90 -5.61 -26.82
CA ASP A 84 -2.07 -4.84 -26.42
C ASP A 84 -2.73 -5.36 -25.12
N ASP A 85 -2.52 -6.62 -24.74
CA ASP A 85 -3.28 -7.29 -23.66
C ASP A 85 -2.65 -7.19 -22.24
N PHE A 86 -1.93 -6.11 -21.92
CA PHE A 86 -1.36 -5.89 -20.57
C PHE A 86 -0.40 -6.98 -20.05
N TRP A 87 0.05 -7.91 -20.90
CA TRP A 87 0.93 -9.04 -20.53
C TRP A 87 2.22 -8.62 -19.81
N TYR A 88 2.74 -7.45 -20.16
CA TYR A 88 3.97 -6.89 -19.59
C TYR A 88 3.70 -5.74 -18.61
N GLY A 89 2.50 -5.71 -18.04
CA GLY A 89 2.03 -4.64 -17.17
C GLY A 89 1.21 -3.59 -17.91
N PHE A 90 1.07 -2.42 -17.29
CA PHE A 90 0.13 -1.40 -17.74
C PHE A 90 0.55 -0.78 -19.08
N ASN A 91 -0.34 -0.84 -20.07
CA ASN A 91 -0.09 -0.28 -21.40
C ASN A 91 0.00 1.26 -21.34
N SER A 92 1.01 1.86 -21.97
CA SER A 92 1.22 3.30 -21.93
C SER A 92 0.19 4.13 -22.70
N ASN A 93 -0.41 3.58 -23.76
CA ASN A 93 -1.52 4.24 -24.46
C ASN A 93 -2.72 4.36 -23.52
N GLU A 94 -3.05 3.26 -22.84
CA GLU A 94 -4.16 3.24 -21.88
C GLU A 94 -3.88 4.19 -20.71
N LEU A 95 -2.64 4.23 -20.20
CA LEU A 95 -2.26 5.17 -19.15
C LEU A 95 -2.46 6.64 -19.57
N GLU A 96 -2.16 6.97 -20.82
CA GLU A 96 -2.43 8.32 -21.34
C GLU A 96 -3.94 8.60 -21.43
N VAL A 97 -4.76 7.63 -21.82
CA VAL A 97 -6.24 7.76 -21.78
C VAL A 97 -6.71 8.06 -20.35
N PHE A 98 -6.25 7.30 -19.36
CA PHE A 98 -6.58 7.56 -17.96
C PHE A 98 -6.11 8.94 -17.50
N ARG A 99 -4.87 9.33 -17.82
CA ARG A 99 -4.34 10.67 -17.51
C ARG A 99 -5.20 11.77 -18.10
N GLN A 100 -5.60 11.64 -19.37
CA GLN A 100 -6.46 12.63 -20.03
C GLN A 100 -7.85 12.70 -19.40
N TYR A 101 -8.44 11.56 -19.05
CA TYR A 101 -9.72 11.52 -18.34
C TYR A 101 -9.65 12.26 -17.00
N TRP A 102 -8.64 11.97 -16.18
CA TRP A 102 -8.44 12.63 -14.90
C TRP A 102 -8.19 14.14 -15.02
N LEU A 103 -7.46 14.57 -16.05
CA LEU A 103 -7.18 15.99 -16.28
C LEU A 103 -8.38 16.80 -16.78
N LYS A 104 -9.23 16.19 -17.61
CA LYS A 104 -10.24 16.93 -18.40
C LYS A 104 -11.68 16.64 -18.02
N SER A 105 -11.97 15.43 -17.57
CA SER A 105 -13.34 14.92 -17.48
C SER A 105 -13.74 14.50 -16.07
N TYR A 106 -12.77 14.16 -15.22
CA TYR A 106 -13.06 13.67 -13.88
C TYR A 106 -13.46 14.80 -12.93
N ASP A 107 -14.71 14.75 -12.45
CA ASP A 107 -15.23 15.69 -11.46
C ASP A 107 -15.11 15.10 -10.04
N TRP A 108 -14.10 15.57 -9.31
CA TRP A 108 -13.88 15.17 -7.92
C TRP A 108 -15.03 15.59 -7.01
N LYS A 109 -15.59 16.79 -7.20
CA LYS A 109 -16.65 17.32 -6.32
C LYS A 109 -17.97 16.57 -6.52
N LYS A 110 -18.22 16.03 -7.71
CA LYS A 110 -19.31 15.08 -7.93
C LYS A 110 -19.12 13.80 -7.10
N HIS A 111 -17.92 13.21 -7.11
CA HIS A 111 -17.65 11.97 -6.37
C HIS A 111 -17.59 12.18 -4.87
N GLU A 112 -17.04 13.30 -4.40
CA GLU A 112 -17.05 13.70 -2.99
C GLU A 112 -18.48 13.74 -2.44
N LYS A 113 -19.42 14.30 -3.20
CA LYS A 113 -20.85 14.27 -2.84
C LYS A 113 -21.40 12.86 -2.74
N ILE A 114 -21.09 11.98 -3.71
CA ILE A 114 -21.53 10.58 -3.70
C ILE A 114 -20.96 9.85 -2.47
N ILE A 115 -19.68 10.05 -2.16
CA ILE A 115 -19.04 9.46 -0.99
C ILE A 115 -19.71 9.93 0.31
N ASN A 116 -20.01 11.22 0.41
CA ASN A 116 -20.66 11.81 1.59
C ASN A 116 -22.18 11.55 1.67
N GLN A 117 -22.81 10.91 0.67
CA GLN A 117 -24.18 10.40 0.83
C GLN A 117 -24.26 9.29 1.88
N PHE A 118 -23.15 8.63 2.16
CA PHE A 118 -23.05 7.59 3.17
C PHE A 118 -22.64 8.17 4.51
N ARG A 119 -23.28 7.70 5.59
CA ARG A 119 -22.87 8.03 6.95
C ARG A 119 -21.49 7.41 7.23
N GLN A 120 -20.50 8.27 7.45
CA GLN A 120 -19.13 7.92 7.78
C GLN A 120 -18.80 8.39 9.19
N PHE A 121 -17.90 7.67 9.84
CA PHE A 121 -17.49 7.90 11.22
C PHE A 121 -15.99 7.71 11.38
N LYS A 122 -15.46 8.29 12.44
CA LYS A 122 -14.10 8.07 12.92
C LYS A 122 -14.15 7.68 14.40
N THR A 123 -13.36 6.69 14.75
CA THR A 123 -13.15 6.23 16.13
C THR A 123 -11.68 5.89 16.32
N GLU A 124 -11.27 5.77 17.58
CA GLU A 124 -9.94 5.26 17.92
C GLU A 124 -10.02 3.79 18.32
N ILE A 125 -9.08 2.98 17.81
CA ILE A 125 -8.91 1.57 18.16
C ILE A 125 -7.40 1.32 18.28
N GLU A 126 -6.94 0.88 19.45
CA GLU A 126 -5.56 0.49 19.72
C GLU A 126 -4.57 1.62 19.37
N GLY A 127 -4.93 2.87 19.70
CA GLY A 127 -4.14 4.08 19.42
C GLY A 127 -4.20 4.59 17.97
N VAL A 128 -4.99 3.97 17.10
CA VAL A 128 -5.11 4.34 15.68
C VAL A 128 -6.50 4.90 15.38
N LYS A 129 -6.54 6.04 14.67
CA LYS A 129 -7.80 6.62 14.17
C LYS A 129 -8.27 5.87 12.94
N VAL A 130 -9.36 5.13 13.07
CA VAL A 130 -9.96 4.32 12.00
C VAL A 130 -11.20 5.01 11.44
N GLY A 131 -11.32 5.05 10.10
CA GLY A 131 -12.53 5.50 9.41
C GLY A 131 -13.46 4.35 9.10
N LEU A 132 -14.75 4.49 9.43
CA LEU A 132 -15.79 3.48 9.21
C LEU A 132 -16.94 4.09 8.40
N SER A 133 -17.59 3.31 7.55
CA SER A 133 -18.82 3.72 6.85
C SER A 133 -19.95 2.75 7.17
N ASN A 134 -21.18 3.24 7.22
CA ASN A 134 -22.35 2.44 7.61
C ASN A 134 -22.81 1.38 6.58
N ILE A 135 -22.08 1.17 5.49
CA ILE A 135 -22.46 0.21 4.42
C ILE A 135 -21.86 -1.18 4.65
N ILE A 136 -21.01 -1.37 5.67
CA ILE A 136 -20.21 -2.59 5.76
C ILE A 136 -21.06 -3.77 6.25
N SER A 137 -21.74 -4.42 5.31
CA SER A 137 -22.15 -5.82 5.41
C SER A 137 -20.88 -6.68 5.44
N SER A 138 -20.88 -7.79 6.18
CA SER A 138 -19.74 -8.69 6.39
C SER A 138 -19.03 -9.15 5.11
N TYR A 139 -19.72 -9.11 3.97
CA TYR A 139 -19.18 -9.44 2.64
C TYR A 139 -18.30 -8.36 2.02
N LEU A 140 -18.50 -7.08 2.37
CA LEU A 140 -17.72 -5.95 1.84
C LEU A 140 -16.33 -5.85 2.49
N LEU A 141 -16.21 -6.26 3.75
CA LEU A 141 -14.95 -6.24 4.50
C LEU A 141 -13.88 -7.15 3.87
N ILE A 142 -14.29 -8.28 3.28
CA ILE A 142 -13.39 -9.23 2.58
C ILE A 142 -12.90 -8.64 1.24
N ILE A 143 -13.71 -7.84 0.55
CA ILE A 143 -13.34 -7.24 -0.76
C ILE A 143 -12.29 -6.12 -0.58
N PHE A 144 -12.37 -5.33 0.50
CA PHE A 144 -11.36 -4.30 0.78
C PHE A 144 -9.95 -4.86 1.00
N TYR A 145 -9.82 -6.09 1.52
CA TYR A 145 -8.53 -6.74 1.77
C TYR A 145 -7.81 -7.26 0.52
N LEU A 146 -8.54 -7.56 -0.56
CA LEU A 146 -7.96 -8.22 -1.75
C LEU A 146 -7.72 -7.27 -2.93
N THR A 147 -8.44 -6.15 -3.01
CA THR A 147 -8.34 -5.21 -4.14
C THR A 147 -8.42 -3.79 -3.61
N GLY A 148 -7.32 -3.30 -3.04
CA GLY A 148 -7.19 -1.96 -2.44
C GLY A 148 -8.12 -0.93 -3.07
N ALA A 149 -9.16 -0.58 -2.31
CA ALA A 149 -10.18 0.45 -2.50
C ALA A 149 -10.60 0.82 -3.94
N TYR A 150 -11.90 0.65 -4.20
CA TYR A 150 -12.68 1.17 -5.33
C TYR A 150 -12.60 0.42 -6.66
N TYR A 151 -13.35 -0.68 -6.75
CA TYR A 151 -14.11 -0.99 -7.97
C TYR A 151 -15.52 -1.45 -7.55
N ILE A 152 -16.55 -0.86 -8.17
CA ILE A 152 -17.95 -1.33 -8.17
C ILE A 152 -18.82 -0.88 -6.96
N LEU A 153 -19.12 0.42 -6.90
CA LEU A 153 -20.42 0.93 -6.43
C LEU A 153 -21.18 1.66 -7.57
N LEU A 154 -20.78 1.39 -8.82
CA LEU A 154 -21.43 1.86 -10.05
C LEU A 154 -21.92 0.68 -10.90
N ARG A 155 -22.84 -0.10 -10.33
CA ARG A 155 -23.85 -0.80 -11.11
C ARG A 155 -25.15 -0.73 -10.33
N GLU A 156 -26.02 0.18 -10.77
CA GLU A 156 -27.38 0.40 -10.31
C GLU A 156 -27.59 1.25 -9.05
N ILE A 157 -27.35 2.57 -9.19
CA ILE A 157 -28.34 3.63 -8.93
C ILE A 157 -28.18 4.69 -10.03
#